data_AF-A0A132BRB4-F1
#
_entry.id   AF-A0A132BRB4-F1
#
_cell.length_a   1.000
_cell.length_b   1.000
_cell.length_c   1.000
_cell.angle_alpha   90.00
_cell.angle_beta   90.00
_cell.angle_gamma   90.00
#
_symmetry.space_group_name_H-M   'P 1'
#
loop_
_entity.id
_entity.type
_entity.pdbx_description
1 polymer ?
#
loop_
_entity_poly.entity_id
_entity_poly.type
_entity_poly.pdbx_seq_one_letter_code
_entity_poly.pdbx_strand_id
1 'polypeptide(L)'
;MPPSPRLPFDQMPAPQQAGILCNDPRFQRFAAMRCGLPDQQFGETAAAAFLRSCCRITSRSALATDPAAAQAFEALKTSFDGWTGKQAMPRGRSR
;
A
#
# COMPACT_ATOMS: atom_id res chain seq x y z
N MET A 1 -5.01 -28.37 15.92
CA MET A 1 -4.12 -27.70 14.94
C MET A 1 -3.48 -26.52 15.64
N PRO A 2 -2.14 -26.40 15.68
CA PRO A 2 -1.52 -25.15 16.13
C PRO A 2 -1.90 -24.04 15.14
N PRO A 3 -2.14 -22.80 15.59
CA PRO A 3 -2.35 -21.68 14.68
C PRO A 3 -1.09 -21.49 13.85
N SER A 4 -1.22 -21.53 12.53
CA SER A 4 -0.12 -21.26 11.61
C SER A 4 0.55 -19.93 12.00
N PRO A 5 1.88 -19.87 12.13
CA PRO A 5 2.56 -18.63 12.46
C PRO A 5 2.22 -17.63 11.36
N ARG A 6 1.45 -16.59 11.72
CA ARG A 6 1.24 -15.44 10.85
C ARG A 6 2.61 -14.82 10.66
N LEU A 7 3.20 -15.05 9.49
CA LEU A 7 4.48 -14.45 9.14
C LEU A 7 4.39 -12.94 9.36
N PRO A 8 5.41 -12.31 9.96
CA PRO A 8 5.47 -10.84 10.06
C PRO A 8 5.32 -10.22 8.67
N PHE A 9 4.68 -9.06 8.58
CA PHE A 9 4.44 -8.37 7.30
C PHE A 9 5.72 -8.25 6.47
N ASP A 10 6.85 -7.92 7.11
CA ASP A 10 8.16 -7.75 6.49
C ASP A 10 8.73 -9.05 5.87
N GLN A 11 8.35 -10.21 6.40
CA GLN A 11 8.79 -11.53 5.90
C GLN A 11 7.87 -12.11 4.82
N MET A 12 6.74 -11.46 4.52
CA MET A 12 5.83 -11.93 3.48
C MET A 12 6.37 -11.58 2.09
N PRO A 13 6.11 -12.42 1.07
CA PRO A 13 6.43 -12.08 -0.31
C PRO A 13 5.70 -10.82 -0.75
N ALA A 14 6.36 -9.98 -1.56
CA ALA A 14 5.83 -8.72 -2.09
C ALA A 14 4.38 -8.78 -2.63
N PRO A 15 3.95 -9.81 -3.41
CA PRO A 15 2.55 -9.94 -3.80
C PRO A 15 1.56 -10.00 -2.64
N GLN A 16 1.93 -10.67 -1.55
CA GLN A 16 1.10 -10.83 -0.36
C GLN A 16 1.08 -9.54 0.46
N GLN A 17 2.24 -8.90 0.63
CA GLN A 17 2.33 -7.55 1.23
C GLN A 17 1.46 -6.54 0.49
N ALA A 18 1.54 -6.52 -0.84
CA ALA A 18 0.73 -5.66 -1.69
C ALA A 18 -0.77 -5.90 -1.50
N GLY A 19 -1.20 -7.16 -1.37
CA GLY A 19 -2.60 -7.51 -1.08
C GLY A 19 -3.09 -6.94 0.26
N ILE A 20 -2.27 -7.06 1.31
CA ILE A 20 -2.59 -6.51 2.64
C ILE A 20 -2.62 -4.97 2.59
N LEU A 21 -1.65 -4.33 1.94
CA LEU A 21 -1.62 -2.88 1.75
C LEU A 21 -2.84 -2.36 0.98
N CYS A 22 -3.28 -3.05 -0.08
CA CYS A 22 -4.49 -2.65 -0.81
C CYS A 22 -5.75 -2.68 0.05
N ASN A 23 -5.77 -3.53 1.08
CA ASN A 23 -6.86 -3.59 2.05
C ASN A 23 -6.73 -2.56 3.19
N ASP A 24 -5.57 -1.90 3.33
CA ASP A 24 -5.35 -0.91 4.38
C ASP A 24 -6.07 0.42 4.06
N PRO A 25 -6.97 0.91 4.94
CA PRO A 25 -7.67 2.18 4.77
C PRO A 25 -6.75 3.39 4.59
N ARG A 26 -5.57 3.37 5.21
CA ARG A 26 -4.57 4.45 5.10
C ARG A 26 -3.97 4.46 3.71
N PHE A 27 -3.61 3.29 3.18
CA PHE A 27 -3.07 3.19 1.82
C PHE A 27 -4.14 3.53 0.77
N GLN A 28 -5.39 3.15 1.01
CA GLN A 28 -6.53 3.54 0.18
C GLN A 28 -6.70 5.07 0.10
N ARG A 29 -6.58 5.79 1.22
CA ARG A 29 -6.60 7.26 1.24
C ARG A 29 -5.37 7.87 0.58
N PHE A 30 -4.20 7.28 0.78
CA PHE A 30 -2.97 7.72 0.11
C PHE A 30 -3.09 7.60 -1.42
N ALA A 31 -3.60 6.46 -1.91
CA ALA A 31 -3.87 6.24 -3.32
C ALA A 31 -4.89 7.27 -3.86
N ALA A 32 -5.97 7.52 -3.12
CA ALA A 32 -6.97 8.52 -3.48
C ALA A 32 -6.37 9.93 -3.57
N MET A 33 -5.60 10.35 -2.56
CA MET A 33 -4.87 11.63 -2.56
C MET A 33 -3.93 11.75 -3.77
N ARG A 34 -3.17 10.70 -4.09
CA ARG A 34 -2.26 10.67 -5.24
C ARG A 34 -2.99 10.76 -6.58
N CYS A 35 -4.21 10.23 -6.66
CA CYS A 35 -5.09 10.37 -7.81
C CYS A 35 -5.84 11.71 -7.88
N GLY A 36 -5.60 12.64 -6.94
CA GLY A 36 -6.28 13.94 -6.91
C GLY A 36 -7.63 13.94 -6.19
N LEU A 37 -7.94 12.89 -5.43
CA LEU A 37 -9.15 12.75 -4.63
C LEU A 37 -8.80 12.67 -3.12
N PRO A 38 -8.24 13.75 -2.52
CA PRO A 38 -7.70 13.73 -1.15
C PRO A 38 -8.76 13.53 -0.06
N ASP A 39 -10.03 13.84 -0.34
CA ASP A 39 -11.15 13.67 0.60
C ASP A 39 -11.85 12.30 0.45
N GLN A 40 -11.41 11.49 -0.52
CA GLN A 40 -11.98 10.18 -0.79
C GLN A 40 -11.09 9.06 -0.26
N GLN A 41 -11.71 7.91 -0.07
CA GLN A 41 -11.01 6.67 0.22
C GLN A 41 -11.30 5.68 -0.90
N PHE A 42 -10.24 5.12 -1.49
CA PHE A 42 -10.39 4.09 -2.49
C PHE A 42 -10.80 2.75 -1.87
N GLY A 43 -11.45 1.88 -2.64
CA GLY A 43 -11.62 0.48 -2.27
C GLY A 43 -10.38 -0.35 -2.60
N GLU A 44 -10.38 -1.61 -2.17
CA GLU A 44 -9.29 -2.58 -2.46
C GLU A 44 -8.94 -2.61 -3.95
N THR A 45 -9.95 -2.69 -4.82
CA THR A 45 -9.76 -2.78 -6.28
C THR A 45 -9.06 -1.55 -6.85
N ALA A 46 -9.46 -0.36 -6.41
CA ALA A 46 -8.88 0.90 -6.87
C ALA A 46 -7.46 1.10 -6.31
N ALA A 47 -7.21 0.76 -5.05
CA ALA A 47 -5.87 0.75 -4.47
C ALA A 47 -4.94 -0.23 -5.21
N ALA A 48 -5.44 -1.41 -5.58
CA ALA A 48 -4.69 -2.39 -6.35
C ALA A 48 -4.41 -1.93 -7.79
N ALA A 49 -5.36 -1.22 -8.43
CA ALA A 49 -5.14 -0.60 -9.73
C ALA A 49 -4.08 0.51 -9.67
N PHE A 50 -4.12 1.35 -8.63
CA PHE A 50 -3.10 2.36 -8.38
C PHE A 50 -1.71 1.74 -8.18
N LEU A 51 -1.60 0.73 -7.33
CA LEU A 51 -0.35 0.01 -7.08
C LEU A 51 0.23 -0.58 -8.38
N ARG A 52 -0.61 -1.22 -9.19
CA ARG A 52 -0.25 -1.75 -10.51
C ARG A 52 0.31 -0.68 -11.43
N SER A 53 -0.35 0.48 -11.50
CA SER A 53 0.09 1.63 -12.29
C SER A 53 1.44 2.18 -11.80
N CYS A 54 1.61 2.36 -10.49
CA CYS A 54 2.87 2.81 -9.90
C CYS A 54 4.04 1.85 -10.14
N CYS A 55 3.80 0.55 -9.97
CA CYS A 55 4.83 -0.47 -10.13
C CYS A 55 4.99 -0.94 -11.59
N ARG A 56 4.19 -0.40 -12.52
CA ARG A 56 4.12 -0.81 -13.94
C ARG A 56 3.91 -2.32 -14.14
N ILE A 57 3.09 -2.92 -13.28
CA ILE A 57 2.75 -4.35 -13.33
C ILE A 57 1.26 -4.54 -13.65
N THR A 58 0.94 -5.64 -14.30
CA THR A 58 -0.45 -6.06 -14.52
C THR A 58 -0.97 -6.96 -13.39
N SER A 59 -0.09 -7.71 -12.74
CA SER A 59 -0.44 -8.63 -11.65
C SER A 59 0.47 -8.46 -10.44
N ARG A 60 -0.09 -8.60 -9.23
CA ARG A 60 0.67 -8.54 -7.97
C ARG A 60 1.79 -9.60 -7.94
N SER A 61 1.57 -10.74 -8.59
CA SER A 61 2.57 -11.82 -8.71
C SER A 61 3.86 -11.37 -9.39
N ALA A 62 3.78 -10.37 -10.28
CA ALA A 62 4.96 -9.81 -10.95
C ALA A 62 5.92 -9.15 -9.96
N LEU A 63 5.46 -8.67 -8.80
CA LEU A 63 6.33 -8.12 -7.76
C LEU A 63 7.33 -9.14 -7.21
N ALA A 64 7.03 -10.44 -7.29
CA ALA A 64 7.94 -11.48 -6.82
C ALA A 64 9.01 -11.83 -7.86
N THR A 65 8.74 -11.60 -9.15
CA THR A 65 9.59 -12.03 -10.27
C THR A 65 10.30 -10.86 -10.96
N ASP A 66 9.73 -9.66 -10.89
CA ASP A 66 10.24 -8.45 -11.52
C ASP A 66 10.91 -7.55 -10.47
N PRO A 67 12.26 -7.46 -10.47
CA PRO A 67 12.98 -6.62 -9.53
C PRO A 67 12.69 -5.12 -9.73
N ALA A 68 12.36 -4.67 -10.95
CA ALA A 68 12.01 -3.27 -11.20
C ALA A 68 10.67 -2.91 -10.52
N ALA A 69 9.70 -3.82 -10.60
CA ALA A 69 8.43 -3.68 -9.90
C ALA A 69 8.61 -3.69 -8.37
N ALA A 70 9.48 -4.57 -7.85
CA ALA A 70 9.80 -4.62 -6.43
C ALA A 70 10.45 -3.31 -5.95
N GLN A 71 11.40 -2.74 -6.70
CA GLN A 71 11.99 -1.44 -6.37
C GLN A 71 10.96 -0.31 -6.38
N ALA A 72 10.06 -0.28 -7.37
CA ALA A 72 8.98 0.70 -7.41
C ALA A 72 8.03 0.56 -6.20
N PHE A 73 7.75 -0.67 -5.77
CA PHE A 73 6.94 -0.94 -4.59
C PHE A 73 7.63 -0.50 -3.29
N GLU A 74 8.93 -0.73 -3.13
CA GLU A 74 9.69 -0.22 -1.96
C GLU A 74 9.75 1.32 -1.93
N ALA A 75 9.90 1.97 -3.10
CA ALA A 75 9.81 3.43 -3.20
C ALA A 75 8.40 3.95 -2.85
N LEU A 76 7.36 3.19 -3.22
CA LEU A 76 5.98 3.50 -2.86
C LEU A 76 5.75 3.36 -1.35
N LYS A 77 6.26 2.29 -0.72
CA LYS A 77 6.23 2.10 0.74
C LYS A 77 6.92 3.25 1.46
N THR A 78 8.12 3.62 1.02
CA THR A 78 8.85 4.78 1.58
C THR A 78 8.03 6.07 1.49
N SER A 79 7.38 6.31 0.34
CA SER A 79 6.50 7.46 0.14
C SER A 79 5.26 7.41 1.05
N PHE A 80 4.68 6.22 1.22
CA PHE A 80 3.54 5.98 2.08
C PHE A 80 3.91 6.14 3.55
N ASP A 81 5.05 5.64 4.00
CA ASP A 81 5.55 5.82 5.37
C ASP A 81 5.82 7.29 5.67
N GLY A 82 6.44 8.02 4.73
CA GLY A 82 6.63 9.47 4.85
C GLY A 82 5.31 10.24 4.94
N TRP A 83 4.28 9.81 4.19
CA TRP A 83 2.94 10.38 4.29
C TRP A 83 2.21 9.98 5.59
N THR A 84 2.38 8.73 6.03
CA THR A 84 1.74 8.21 7.24
C THR A 84 2.35 8.86 8.48
N GLY A 85 3.67 9.08 8.50
CA GLY A 85 4.34 9.88 9.54
C GLY A 85 3.85 11.33 9.57
N LYS A 86 3.54 11.92 8.41
CA LYS A 86 2.89 13.24 8.32
C LYS A 86 1.45 13.24 8.83
N GLN A 87 0.68 12.18 8.58
CA GLN A 87 -0.71 12.06 9.03
C GLN A 87 -0.86 11.60 10.48
N ALA A 88 0.13 10.90 11.03
CA ALA A 88 0.15 10.46 12.43
C ALA A 88 0.30 11.63 13.43
N MET A 89 0.42 12.88 12.95
CA MET A 89 0.15 14.07 13.72
C MET A 89 -1.32 14.50 13.55
N PRO A 90 -2.26 14.02 14.41
CA PRO A 90 -3.52 14.72 14.57
C PRO A 90 -3.22 16.01 15.33
N ARG A 91 -2.95 17.10 14.62
CA ARG A 91 -3.25 18.42 15.19
C ARG A 91 -4.76 18.49 15.26
N GLY A 92 -5.26 18.29 16.48
CA GLY A 92 -6.67 18.11 16.78
C GLY A 92 -7.54 19.12 16.05
N ARG A 93 -8.54 18.61 15.33
CA ARG A 93 -9.71 19.39 14.97
C ARG A 93 -10.57 19.50 16.23
N SER A 94 -10.17 20.41 17.12
CA SER A 94 -11.05 20.89 18.18
C SER A 94 -12.07 21.84 17.56
N ARG A 95 -13.32 21.44 17.75
CA ARG A 95 -14.54 22.24 17.98
C ARG A 95 -15.05 23.15 16.87
#